data_AF-A0A809PW52-F1
#
_entry.id   AF-A0A809PW52-F1
#
_cell.length_a   1.000
_cell.length_b   1.000
_cell.length_c   1.000
_cell.angle_alpha   90.00
_cell.angle_beta   90.00
_cell.angle_gamma   90.00
#
_symmetry.space_group_name_H-M   'P 1'
#
loop_
_entity.id
_entity.type
_entity.pdbx_description
1 polymer ?
#
loop_
_entity_poly.entity_id
_entity_poly.type
_entity_poly.pdbx_seq_one_letter_code
_entity_poly.pdbx_strand_id
1 'polypeptide(L)'
;MIYEILVRPSDNSKKMTSDHLIWIESNMTTRSFENWLREKSLLDGSGHAPVARWSIVQTQRPAHFNLATQAKALKSRISELMTGTPEIVAVPDASRALKAFRLKSPAQELIAA
;
A
#
# COMPACT_ATOMS: atom_id res chain seq x y z
N MET A 1 -6.28 -7.20 13.04
CA MET A 1 -4.89 -7.73 13.03
C MET A 1 -4.19 -7.22 11.79
N ILE A 2 -2.89 -6.89 11.85
CA ILE A 2 -2.15 -6.43 10.68
C ILE A 2 -1.23 -7.55 10.19
N TYR A 3 -1.42 -7.91 8.93
CA TYR A 3 -0.60 -8.86 8.19
C TYR A 3 0.37 -8.09 7.30
N GLU A 4 1.65 -8.43 7.35
CA GLU A 4 2.66 -7.95 6.40
C GLU A 4 2.87 -9.02 5.33
N ILE A 5 2.81 -8.61 4.06
CA ILE A 5 3.24 -9.45 2.93
C ILE A 5 4.41 -8.77 2.20
N LEU A 6 5.36 -9.57 1.73
CA LEU A 6 6.41 -9.13 0.81
C LEU A 6 6.06 -9.64 -0.59
N VAL A 7 5.84 -8.71 -1.52
CA VAL A 7 5.51 -9.03 -2.91
C VAL A 7 6.78 -9.19 -3.73
N ARG A 8 6.85 -10.25 -4.53
CA ARG A 8 7.96 -10.51 -5.45
C ARG A 8 7.76 -9.71 -6.75
N PRO A 9 8.78 -9.00 -7.24
CA PRO A 9 8.77 -8.49 -8.60
C PRO A 9 8.88 -9.63 -9.61
N SER A 10 8.19 -9.53 -10.73
CA SER A 10 8.22 -10.50 -11.84
C SER A 10 9.64 -10.68 -12.41
N ASP A 11 10.46 -9.64 -12.32
CA ASP A 11 11.88 -9.70 -12.64
C ASP A 11 12.68 -10.04 -11.39
N ASN A 12 13.15 -11.29 -11.29
CA ASN A 12 13.94 -11.80 -10.17
C ASN A 12 15.31 -11.10 -10.02
N SER A 13 15.76 -10.32 -11.01
CA SER A 13 16.96 -9.49 -10.87
C SER A 13 16.74 -8.24 -10.02
N LYS A 14 15.47 -7.81 -9.86
CA LYS A 14 15.12 -6.66 -9.03
C LYS A 14 15.18 -7.02 -7.55
N LYS A 15 15.91 -6.22 -6.78
CA LYS A 15 15.95 -6.37 -5.32
C LYS A 15 14.58 -6.06 -4.71
N MET A 16 14.10 -6.97 -3.88
CA MET A 16 12.94 -6.74 -3.02
C MET A 16 13.30 -5.72 -1.93
N THR A 17 12.78 -4.50 -2.05
CA THR A 17 12.94 -3.39 -1.08
C THR A 17 11.70 -3.24 -0.21
N SER A 18 11.78 -2.33 0.78
CA SER A 18 10.64 -1.99 1.64
C SER A 18 9.38 -1.55 0.89
N ASP A 19 9.50 -1.02 -0.34
CA ASP A 19 8.35 -0.65 -1.20
C ASP A 19 7.48 -1.84 -1.62
N HIS A 20 8.03 -3.05 -1.54
CA HIS A 20 7.34 -4.29 -1.85
C HIS A 20 6.58 -4.86 -0.64
N LEU A 21 6.68 -4.20 0.53
CA LEU A 21 5.94 -4.57 1.73
C LEU A 21 4.54 -3.95 1.70
N ILE A 22 3.54 -4.79 1.94
CA ILE A 22 2.16 -4.33 2.12
C ILE A 22 1.67 -4.76 3.49
N TRP A 23 1.13 -3.80 4.24
CA TRP A 23 0.41 -4.05 5.48
C TRP A 23 -1.09 -4.10 5.23
N ILE A 24 -1.71 -5.18 5.67
CA ILE A 24 -3.11 -5.50 5.41
C ILE A 24 -3.80 -5.69 6.75
N GLU A 25 -4.75 -4.84 7.06
CA GLU A 25 -5.65 -5.03 8.18
C GLU A 25 -6.72 -6.06 7.83
N SER A 26 -6.89 -7.07 8.69
CA SER A 26 -7.95 -8.06 8.57
C SER A 26 -8.36 -8.61 9.94
N ASN A 27 -9.61 -9.05 10.03
CA ASN A 27 -10.17 -9.77 11.19
C ASN A 27 -10.07 -11.29 11.04
N MET A 28 -9.48 -11.78 9.94
CA MET A 28 -9.22 -13.21 9.75
C MET A 28 -8.24 -13.74 10.79
N THR A 29 -8.35 -15.04 11.09
CA THR A 29 -7.30 -15.77 11.80
C THR A 29 -6.07 -15.98 10.91
N THR A 30 -4.91 -16.26 11.50
CA THR A 30 -3.66 -16.55 10.80
C THR A 30 -3.83 -17.64 9.73
N ARG A 31 -4.50 -18.75 10.07
CA ARG A 31 -4.76 -19.86 9.14
C ARG A 31 -5.71 -19.44 8.02
N SER A 32 -6.77 -18.69 8.34
CA SER A 32 -7.70 -18.18 7.33
C SER A 32 -7.04 -17.21 6.36
N PHE A 33 -6.12 -16.37 6.84
CA PHE A 33 -5.36 -15.45 5.99
C PHE A 33 -4.39 -16.20 5.07
N GLU A 34 -3.67 -17.20 5.58
CA GLU A 34 -2.81 -18.05 4.73
C GLU A 34 -3.62 -18.75 3.63
N ASN A 35 -4.76 -19.35 4.00
CA ASN A 35 -5.65 -19.97 3.03
C ASN A 35 -6.16 -18.97 2.00
N TRP A 36 -6.52 -17.76 2.42
CA TRP A 36 -6.92 -16.70 1.50
C TRP A 36 -5.81 -16.34 0.50
N LEU A 37 -4.54 -16.27 0.93
CA LEU A 37 -3.41 -16.06 0.02
C LEU A 37 -3.29 -17.21 -0.99
N ARG A 38 -3.47 -18.47 -0.56
CA ARG A 38 -3.44 -19.64 -1.44
C ARG A 38 -4.59 -19.67 -2.43
N GLU A 39 -5.81 -19.38 -1.99
CA GLU A 39 -7.02 -19.31 -2.81
C GLU A 39 -6.95 -18.21 -3.87
N LYS A 40 -6.20 -17.14 -3.62
CA LYS A 40 -5.95 -16.07 -4.60
C LYS A 40 -4.71 -16.31 -5.46
N SER A 41 -4.11 -17.50 -5.37
CA SER A 41 -2.86 -17.85 -6.07
C SER A 41 -1.72 -16.88 -5.77
N LEU A 42 -1.73 -16.26 -4.58
CA LEU A 42 -0.72 -15.32 -4.12
C LEU A 42 0.40 -16.03 -3.35
N LEU A 43 0.12 -17.20 -2.76
CA LEU A 43 1.06 -18.02 -2.03
C LEU A 43 0.95 -19.47 -2.49
N ASP A 44 2.08 -20.11 -2.76
CA ASP A 44 2.17 -21.53 -3.11
C ASP A 44 3.41 -22.18 -2.48
N GLY A 45 3.57 -23.48 -2.67
CA GLY A 45 4.77 -24.22 -2.25
C GLY A 45 5.90 -24.27 -3.29
N SER A 46 5.73 -23.62 -4.45
CA SER A 46 6.69 -23.69 -5.56
C SER A 46 7.89 -22.76 -5.37
N GLY A 47 7.78 -21.82 -4.43
CA GLY A 47 8.78 -20.78 -4.24
C GLY A 47 8.73 -19.69 -5.31
N HIS A 48 7.82 -19.77 -6.30
CA HIS A 48 7.63 -18.78 -7.37
C HIS A 48 6.37 -17.92 -7.21
N ALA A 49 5.63 -18.08 -6.12
CA ALA A 49 4.43 -17.29 -5.84
C ALA A 49 4.65 -15.75 -5.83
N PRO A 50 3.59 -14.96 -6.10
CA PRO A 50 3.59 -13.51 -5.95
C PRO A 50 4.02 -13.01 -4.56
N VAL A 51 3.64 -13.71 -3.49
CA VAL A 51 4.02 -13.38 -2.12
C VAL A 51 5.19 -14.26 -1.72
N ALA A 52 6.35 -13.64 -1.51
CA ALA A 52 7.59 -14.34 -1.13
C ALA A 52 7.60 -14.71 0.36
N ARG A 53 7.05 -13.85 1.21
CA ARG A 53 6.86 -14.11 2.65
C ARG A 53 5.67 -13.34 3.18
N TRP A 54 5.13 -13.81 4.29
CA TRP A 54 4.12 -13.07 5.05
C TRP A 54 4.30 -13.29 6.56
N SER A 55 3.83 -12.34 7.37
CA SER A 55 3.92 -12.40 8.83
C SER A 55 2.83 -11.55 9.48
N ILE A 56 2.65 -11.70 10.78
CA ILE A 56 1.80 -10.79 11.58
C ILE A 56 2.71 -9.75 12.21
N VAL A 57 2.32 -8.49 12.12
CA VAL A 57 3.09 -7.37 12.69
C VAL A 57 2.29 -6.67 13.78
N GLN A 58 2.98 -6.34 14.87
CA GLN A 58 2.46 -5.47 15.92
C GLN A 58 3.02 -4.07 15.67
N THR A 59 2.17 -3.18 15.16
CA THR A 59 2.57 -1.81 14.80
C THR A 59 1.47 -0.84 15.17
N GLN A 60 1.86 0.40 15.51
CA GLN A 60 0.93 1.52 15.69
C GLN A 60 0.65 2.25 14.37
N ARG A 61 1.41 1.93 13.31
CA ARG A 61 1.20 2.53 12.00
C ARG A 61 -0.07 1.96 11.36
N PRO A 62 -0.82 2.77 10.62
CA PRO A 62 -1.98 2.28 9.90
C PRO A 62 -1.57 1.26 8.84
N ALA A 63 -2.42 0.25 8.62
CA ALA A 63 -2.27 -0.66 7.50
C ALA A 63 -2.44 0.11 6.18
N HIS A 64 -1.80 -0.37 5.11
CA HIS A 64 -1.94 0.20 3.77
C HIS A 64 -3.33 -0.10 3.20
N PHE A 65 -3.91 -1.25 3.54
CA PHE A 65 -5.23 -1.69 3.07
C PHE A 65 -6.02 -2.36 4.19
N ASN A 66 -7.34 -2.17 4.20
CA ASN A 66 -8.27 -3.02 4.94
C ASN A 66 -8.86 -4.08 4.01
N LEU A 67 -8.66 -5.37 4.33
CA LEU A 67 -9.04 -6.48 3.46
C LEU A 67 -10.56 -6.55 3.21
N ALA A 68 -11.39 -6.20 4.20
CA ALA A 68 -12.84 -6.30 4.10
C ALA A 68 -13.43 -5.30 3.11
N THR A 69 -12.82 -4.12 2.99
CA THR A 69 -13.35 -3.01 2.17
C THR A 69 -12.53 -2.74 0.91
N GLN A 70 -11.24 -3.09 0.90
CA GLN A 70 -10.29 -2.70 -0.15
C GLN A 70 -9.63 -3.87 -0.87
N ALA A 71 -10.25 -5.06 -0.87
CA ALA A 71 -9.70 -6.26 -1.53
C ALA A 71 -9.34 -6.05 -3.02
N LYS A 72 -10.13 -5.27 -3.76
CA LYS A 72 -9.86 -4.97 -5.17
C LYS A 72 -8.62 -4.08 -5.33
N ALA A 73 -8.50 -3.04 -4.52
CA ALA A 73 -7.35 -2.13 -4.54
C ALA A 73 -6.05 -2.86 -4.13
N LEU A 74 -6.14 -3.73 -3.12
CA LEU A 74 -5.03 -4.59 -2.71
C LEU A 74 -4.53 -5.46 -3.88
N LYS A 75 -5.43 -6.13 -4.61
CA LYS A 75 -5.04 -6.93 -5.78
C LYS A 75 -4.35 -6.10 -6.86
N SER A 76 -4.87 -4.91 -7.16
CA SER A 76 -4.26 -3.99 -8.12
C SER A 76 -2.83 -3.64 -7.70
N ARG A 77 -2.64 -3.31 -6.42
CA ARG A 77 -1.33 -2.95 -5.88
C ARG A 77 -0.34 -4.10 -5.95
N ILE A 78 -0.77 -5.33 -5.67
CA ILE A 78 0.08 -6.51 -5.79
C ILE A 78 0.53 -6.68 -7.26
N SER A 79 -0.39 -6.56 -8.22
CA SER A 79 -0.06 -6.65 -9.65
C SER A 79 0.95 -5.59 -10.08
N GLU A 80 0.78 -4.34 -9.64
CA GLU A 80 1.73 -3.25 -9.92
C GLU A 80 3.14 -3.54 -9.41
N LEU A 81 3.25 -4.06 -8.18
CA LEU A 81 4.54 -4.42 -7.60
C LEU A 81 5.18 -5.60 -8.31
N MET A 82 4.38 -6.55 -8.82
CA MET A 82 4.87 -7.66 -9.63
C MET A 82 5.41 -7.16 -10.98
N THR A 83 4.64 -6.39 -11.76
CA THR A 83 5.08 -5.96 -13.10
C THR A 83 6.26 -5.00 -13.08
N GLY A 84 6.64 -4.50 -11.90
CA GLY A 84 7.48 -3.33 -11.77
C GLY A 84 6.63 -2.09 -11.99
N THR A 85 6.87 -1.09 -11.18
CA THR A 85 6.16 0.19 -11.20
C THR A 85 6.07 0.73 -12.63
N PRO A 86 4.93 1.32 -13.07
CA PRO A 86 5.05 2.40 -14.03
C PRO A 86 6.00 3.42 -13.39
N GLU A 87 7.03 3.85 -14.12
CA GLU A 87 7.86 4.99 -13.75
C GLU A 87 6.95 6.05 -13.13
N ILE A 88 7.30 6.52 -11.93
CA ILE A 88 6.69 7.73 -11.39
C ILE A 88 7.07 8.84 -12.37
N VAL A 89 6.23 9.08 -13.37
CA VAL A 89 6.29 10.32 -14.14
C VAL A 89 6.07 11.40 -13.11
N ALA A 90 7.16 12.11 -12.83
CA ALA A 90 7.34 13.08 -11.76
C ALA A 90 6.02 13.67 -11.24
N VAL A 91 5.74 13.48 -9.94
CA VAL A 91 4.73 14.28 -9.25
C VAL A 91 5.15 15.74 -9.45
N PRO A 92 4.34 16.59 -10.13
CA PRO A 92 4.66 18.00 -10.21
C PRO A 92 4.68 18.54 -8.78
N ASP A 93 5.81 19.14 -8.43
CA ASP A 93 6.16 19.70 -7.14
C ASP A 93 4.95 20.29 -6.38
N ALA A 94 4.51 19.59 -5.33
CA ALA A 94 3.36 19.99 -4.51
C ALA A 94 3.57 21.34 -3.80
N SER A 95 4.79 21.90 -3.81
CA SER A 95 5.06 23.23 -3.27
C SER A 95 4.39 24.34 -4.08
N ARG A 96 4.05 24.08 -5.36
CA ARG A 96 3.32 25.06 -6.18
C ARG A 96 1.81 25.07 -5.90
N ALA A 97 1.24 23.93 -5.51
CA ALA A 97 -0.17 23.82 -5.13
C ALA A 97 -0.47 24.46 -3.77
N LEU A 98 0.47 24.40 -2.82
CA LEU A 98 0.31 25.02 -1.50
C LEU A 98 0.32 26.57 -1.55
N LYS A 99 1.08 27.17 -2.47
CA LYS A 99 1.11 28.64 -2.63
C LYS A 99 -0.19 29.21 -3.21
N ALA A 100 -0.92 28.45 -4.02
CA ALA A 100 -2.19 28.88 -4.60
C ALA A 100 -3.36 28.88 -3.59
N PHE A 101 -3.29 28.04 -2.55
CA PHE A 101 -4.33 27.96 -1.51
C PHE A 101 -4.19 29.02 -0.40
N ARG A 102 -3.06 29.73 -0.31
CA ARG A 102 -2.79 30.71 0.76
C ARG A 102 -3.12 32.17 0.42
N LEU A 103 -3.80 32.41 -0.70
CA LEU A 103 -4.25 33.74 -1.13
C LEU A 103 -5.73 33.68 -1.52
N LYS A 104 -6.59 33.35 -0.56
CA LYS A 104 -8.01 33.75 -0.55
C LYS A 104 -8.63 33.43 0.81
N SER A 105 -8.23 34.21 1.81
CA SER A 105 -9.06 34.45 2.97
C SER A 105 -9.38 35.94 2.98
N PRO A 106 -10.63 36.35 2.67
CA PRO A 106 -11.06 37.71 2.94
C PRO A 106 -11.29 37.81 4.44
N ALA A 107 -10.37 38.45 5.16
CA ALA A 107 -10.65 38.92 6.51
C ALA A 107 -11.53 40.16 6.37
N GLN A 108 -12.85 39.96 6.42
CA GLN A 108 -13.76 41.03 6.83
C GLN A 108 -13.41 41.44 8.27
N GLU A 109 -13.08 42.71 8.41
CA GLU A 109 -13.66 43.67 9.37
C GLU A 109 -13.54 43.34 10.87
N LEU A 110 -12.84 44.18 11.63
CA LEU A 110 -13.46 44.99 12.72
C LEU A 110 -12.43 45.86 13.53
N ILE A 111 -12.69 47.18 13.49
CA ILE A 111 -12.63 48.25 14.54
C ILE A 111 -11.30 48.82 15.07
N ALA A 112 -11.28 50.17 15.09
CA ALA A 112 -10.92 51.10 16.18
C ALA A 112 -9.75 52.04 15.84
N ALA A 113 -9.80 53.35 16.03
CA ALA A 113 -10.82 54.33 16.42
C ALA A 113 -10.30 55.72 15.97
#